data_AF-A0A943JC99-F1
#
_entry.id   AF-A0A943JC99-F1
#
_cell.length_a   1.000
_cell.length_b   1.000
_cell.length_c   1.000
_cell.angle_alpha   90.00
_cell.angle_beta   90.00
_cell.angle_gamma   90.00
#
_symmetry.space_group_name_H-M   'P 1'
#
loop_
_entity.id
_entity.type
_entity.pdbx_description
1 polymer ?
#
loop_
_entity_poly.entity_id
_entity_poly.type
_entity_poly.pdbx_seq_one_letter_code
_entity_poly.pdbx_strand_id
1 'polypeptide(L)'
;MKEILKYIGLTLIFFMVYSCSGGEDILQEGPEEDPFKDYCLVTIEHSGKSFGFLEFTGSKLSGNIQWGDDKSEMFAGKNTPSHVYQTAEEHIIVIKVQQADGIMLPGIEGVSRIDLSDF
;
A
#
# COMPACT_ATOMS: atom_id res chain seq x y z
N MET A 1 32.64 -8.35 12.53
CA MET A 1 33.63 -8.74 11.49
C MET A 1 33.02 -9.63 10.40
N LYS A 2 31.84 -10.27 10.56
CA LYS A 2 30.50 -9.71 10.22
C LYS A 2 30.51 -8.29 9.65
N GLU A 3 29.77 -8.10 8.58
CA GLU A 3 29.46 -6.87 7.83
C GLU A 3 30.49 -6.39 6.79
N ILE A 4 31.71 -5.96 7.14
CA ILE A 4 32.57 -5.20 6.18
C ILE A 4 33.07 -6.04 4.97
N LEU A 5 33.37 -7.33 5.16
CA LEU A 5 33.94 -8.16 4.09
C LEU A 5 32.92 -8.57 3.01
N LYS A 6 31.62 -8.62 3.35
CA LYS A 6 30.53 -8.90 2.39
C LYS A 6 30.31 -7.73 1.42
N TYR A 7 30.45 -6.49 1.90
CA TYR A 7 30.30 -5.28 1.08
C TYR A 7 31.38 -5.16 -0.02
N ILE A 8 32.59 -5.66 0.23
CA ILE A 8 33.71 -5.62 -0.74
C ILE A 8 33.57 -6.72 -1.80
N GLY A 9 33.12 -7.93 -1.41
CA GLY A 9 32.93 -9.04 -2.35
C GLY A 9 31.74 -8.86 -3.29
N LEU A 10 30.64 -8.28 -2.80
CA LEU A 10 29.43 -8.08 -3.60
C LEU A 10 29.62 -6.93 -4.62
N THR A 11 30.23 -5.82 -4.21
CA THR A 11 30.46 -4.65 -5.07
C THR A 11 31.33 -4.97 -6.30
N LEU A 12 32.35 -5.83 -6.16
CA LEU A 12 33.27 -6.14 -7.26
C LEU A 12 32.71 -7.12 -8.30
N ILE A 13 31.79 -8.02 -7.92
CA ILE A 13 31.20 -8.98 -8.88
C ILE A 13 30.14 -8.31 -9.75
N PHE A 14 29.38 -7.35 -9.20
CA PHE A 14 28.42 -6.55 -9.98
C PHE A 14 29.07 -5.77 -11.13
N PHE A 15 30.33 -5.37 -10.99
CA PHE A 15 31.07 -4.66 -12.05
C PHE A 15 31.68 -5.58 -13.11
N MET A 16 31.95 -6.85 -12.80
CA MET A 16 32.69 -7.74 -13.71
C MET A 16 31.79 -8.48 -14.71
N VAL A 17 30.50 -8.65 -14.42
CA VAL A 17 29.54 -9.26 -15.37
C VAL A 17 29.11 -8.26 -16.45
N TYR A 18 29.27 -6.95 -16.23
CA TYR A 18 28.82 -5.90 -17.15
C TYR A 18 29.73 -5.67 -18.37
N SER A 19 30.78 -6.46 -18.62
CA SER A 19 31.75 -6.11 -19.68
C SER A 19 32.27 -7.24 -20.55
N CYS A 20 31.71 -8.45 -20.46
CA CYS A 20 32.18 -9.54 -21.31
C CYS A 20 31.02 -10.29 -21.97
N SER A 21 30.94 -10.06 -23.29
CA SER A 21 30.27 -10.89 -24.30
C SER A 21 28.86 -10.45 -24.66
N GLY A 22 28.72 -9.98 -25.90
CA GLY A 22 27.48 -9.47 -26.43
C GLY A 22 26.40 -10.54 -26.64
N GLY A 23 25.18 -10.03 -26.72
CA GLY A 23 24.04 -10.69 -27.33
C GLY A 23 23.09 -11.35 -26.34
N GLU A 24 22.34 -10.57 -25.58
CA GLU A 24 21.15 -11.06 -24.87
C GLU A 24 20.10 -9.95 -24.89
N ASP A 25 18.87 -10.32 -25.25
CA ASP A 25 17.66 -9.52 -25.10
C ASP A 25 17.76 -8.71 -23.81
N ILE A 26 17.83 -7.39 -23.95
CA ILE A 26 17.44 -6.52 -22.85
C ILE A 26 15.95 -6.78 -22.72
N LEU A 27 15.58 -7.76 -21.87
CA LEU A 27 14.36 -7.67 -21.11
C LEU A 27 14.48 -6.35 -20.38
N GLN A 28 14.03 -5.31 -21.08
CA GLN A 28 13.69 -4.04 -20.51
C GLN A 28 12.70 -4.46 -19.43
N GLU A 29 13.16 -4.57 -18.18
CA GLU A 29 12.26 -4.58 -17.04
C GLU A 29 11.44 -3.31 -17.28
N GLY A 30 10.23 -3.52 -17.81
CA GLY A 30 9.29 -2.45 -18.07
C GLY A 30 9.18 -1.66 -16.77
N PRO A 31 8.85 -0.37 -16.84
CA PRO A 31 8.70 0.45 -15.65
C PRO A 31 7.95 -0.36 -14.59
N GLU A 32 8.51 -0.58 -13.39
CA GLU A 32 7.86 -1.36 -12.33
C GLU A 32 6.40 -0.93 -12.31
N GLU A 33 5.53 -1.80 -12.82
CA GLU A 33 4.14 -1.41 -12.97
C GLU A 33 3.62 -1.32 -11.55
N ASP A 34 3.23 -0.11 -11.12
CA ASP A 34 2.59 0.06 -9.82
C ASP A 34 1.50 -1.03 -9.74
N PRO A 35 1.58 -1.98 -8.79
CA PRO A 35 0.65 -3.08 -8.75
C PRO A 35 -0.79 -2.59 -8.60
N PHE A 36 -0.97 -1.32 -8.23
CA PHE A 36 -2.18 -0.54 -8.22
C PHE A 36 -2.16 0.49 -9.36
N LYS A 37 -2.11 0.09 -10.63
CA LYS A 37 -2.32 1.04 -11.74
C LYS A 37 -3.82 1.40 -11.93
N ASP A 38 -4.71 0.61 -11.32
CA ASP A 38 -6.18 0.69 -11.43
C ASP A 38 -6.86 0.61 -10.04
N TYR A 39 -6.44 1.46 -9.11
CA TYR A 39 -7.07 1.58 -7.78
C TYR A 39 -7.95 2.81 -7.67
N CYS A 40 -9.00 2.65 -6.87
CA CYS A 40 -9.74 3.75 -6.29
C CYS A 40 -9.04 4.19 -5.00
N LEU A 41 -9.02 5.50 -4.75
CA LEU A 41 -8.47 6.09 -3.53
C LEU A 41 -9.60 6.61 -2.64
N VAL A 42 -9.58 6.20 -1.38
CA VAL A 42 -10.48 6.70 -0.34
C VAL A 42 -9.65 7.32 0.77
N THR A 43 -9.93 8.58 1.10
CA THR A 43 -9.27 9.27 2.23
C THR A 43 -10.30 9.59 3.28
N ILE A 44 -10.02 9.25 4.55
CA ILE A 44 -10.93 9.51 5.67
C ILE A 44 -10.15 10.18 6.79
N GLU A 45 -10.62 11.34 7.24
CA GLU A 45 -10.13 12.01 8.43
C GLU A 45 -11.05 11.64 9.60
N HIS A 46 -10.48 11.14 10.70
CA HIS A 46 -11.28 10.78 11.88
C HIS A 46 -10.48 10.87 13.19
N SER A 47 -11.15 11.05 14.32
CA SER A 47 -10.53 11.18 15.66
C SER A 47 -10.87 10.02 16.61
N GLY A 48 -11.28 8.87 16.07
CA GLY A 48 -11.68 7.71 16.84
C GLY A 48 -10.47 6.95 17.41
N LYS A 49 -10.60 6.38 18.62
CA LYS A 49 -9.57 5.47 19.19
C LYS A 49 -9.46 4.14 18.44
N SER A 50 -10.47 3.82 17.65
CA SER A 50 -10.48 2.66 16.77
C SER A 50 -11.16 3.03 15.46
N PHE A 51 -10.73 2.39 14.39
CA PHE A 51 -11.39 2.43 13.10
C PHE A 51 -11.93 1.03 12.77
N GLY A 52 -13.23 0.95 12.48
CA GLY A 52 -13.89 -0.28 12.08
C GLY A 52 -13.52 -0.70 10.66
N PHE A 53 -14.21 -1.70 10.13
CA PHE A 53 -14.04 -2.08 8.73
C PHE A 53 -14.92 -1.22 7.81
N LEU A 54 -14.46 -0.99 6.60
CA LEU A 54 -15.30 -0.56 5.47
C LEU A 54 -15.63 -1.78 4.64
N GLU A 55 -16.79 -1.77 3.99
CA GLU A 55 -17.18 -2.82 3.05
C GLU A 55 -17.12 -2.28 1.62
N PHE A 56 -16.36 -2.94 0.78
CA PHE A 56 -16.27 -2.68 -0.66
C PHE A 56 -17.10 -3.70 -1.45
N THR A 57 -17.68 -3.24 -2.55
CA THR A 57 -18.29 -4.11 -3.56
C THR A 57 -17.41 -4.15 -4.80
N GLY A 58 -17.23 -5.31 -5.42
CA GLY A 58 -16.34 -5.49 -6.57
C GLY A 58 -16.02 -6.96 -6.84
N SER A 59 -15.32 -7.23 -7.95
CA SER A 59 -15.12 -8.61 -8.43
C SER A 59 -13.78 -9.27 -8.04
N LYS A 60 -12.75 -8.50 -7.63
CA LYS A 60 -11.49 -9.02 -7.05
C LYS A 60 -10.83 -7.99 -6.13
N LEU A 61 -11.50 -7.72 -5.02
CA LEU A 61 -11.07 -6.69 -4.09
C LEU A 61 -9.76 -7.07 -3.39
N SER A 62 -8.77 -6.22 -3.56
CA SER A 62 -7.51 -6.23 -2.82
C SER A 62 -7.04 -4.80 -2.65
N GLY A 63 -6.25 -4.55 -1.62
CA GLY A 63 -5.87 -3.19 -1.32
C GLY A 63 -4.83 -3.05 -0.22
N ASN A 64 -4.51 -1.80 0.03
CA ASN A 64 -3.67 -1.34 1.11
C ASN A 64 -4.42 -0.25 1.86
N ILE A 65 -4.33 -0.30 3.19
CA ILE A 65 -4.75 0.79 4.07
C ILE A 65 -3.53 1.35 4.78
N GLN A 66 -3.41 2.67 4.80
CA GLN A 66 -2.46 3.42 5.62
C GLN A 66 -3.25 4.09 6.72
N TRP A 67 -2.85 3.86 7.96
CA TRP A 67 -3.63 4.24 9.14
C TRP A 67 -3.35 5.66 9.64
N GLY A 68 -2.30 6.32 9.12
CA GLY A 68 -1.88 7.63 9.60
C GLY A 68 -1.01 7.60 10.87
N ASP A 69 -0.71 6.42 11.42
CA ASP A 69 0.16 6.19 12.58
C ASP A 69 1.44 5.39 12.22
N ASP A 70 1.98 5.64 11.02
CA ASP A 70 3.11 4.91 10.40
C ASP A 70 2.89 3.41 10.19
N LYS A 71 1.66 2.93 10.36
CA LYS A 71 1.28 1.55 10.06
C LYS A 71 0.45 1.47 8.79
N SER A 72 0.57 0.31 8.16
CA SER A 72 -0.20 -0.03 6.98
C SER A 72 -0.50 -1.52 6.97
N GLU A 73 -1.63 -1.89 6.39
CA GLU A 73 -2.03 -3.28 6.23
C GLU A 73 -2.47 -3.57 4.80
N MET A 74 -2.16 -4.77 4.33
CA MET A 74 -2.67 -5.31 3.08
C MET A 74 -3.95 -6.07 3.37
N PHE A 75 -4.93 -5.99 2.46
CA PHE A 75 -6.18 -6.74 2.60
C PHE A 75 -6.64 -7.33 1.27
N ALA A 76 -7.45 -8.38 1.38
CA ALA A 76 -8.12 -9.03 0.28
C ALA A 76 -9.55 -9.38 0.69
N GLY A 77 -10.48 -9.26 -0.24
CA GLY A 77 -11.91 -9.43 0.01
C GLY A 77 -12.62 -8.12 0.33
N LYS A 78 -13.87 -8.25 0.77
CA LYS A 78 -14.82 -7.14 0.87
C LYS A 78 -14.54 -6.17 2.01
N ASN A 79 -13.97 -6.66 3.11
CA ASN A 79 -13.83 -5.86 4.33
C ASN A 79 -12.38 -5.40 4.49
N THR A 80 -12.19 -4.13 4.85
CA THR A 80 -10.90 -3.69 5.36
C THR A 80 -10.61 -4.32 6.73
N PRO A 81 -9.34 -4.42 7.14
CA PRO A 81 -9.01 -4.63 8.54
C PRO A 81 -9.61 -3.52 9.41
N SER A 82 -9.62 -3.76 10.71
CA SER A 82 -9.93 -2.76 11.74
C SER A 82 -8.65 -2.40 12.48
N HIS A 83 -8.56 -1.18 12.97
CA HIS A 83 -7.36 -0.66 13.64
C HIS A 83 -7.66 -0.01 14.97
N VAL A 84 -6.70 -0.06 15.89
CA VAL A 84 -6.78 0.59 17.20
C VAL A 84 -5.56 1.48 17.38
N TYR A 85 -5.83 2.75 17.68
CA TYR A 85 -4.81 3.77 17.88
C TYR A 85 -4.37 3.83 19.34
N GLN A 86 -3.12 4.23 19.56
CA GLN A 86 -2.59 4.44 20.91
C GLN A 86 -3.10 5.75 21.52
N THR A 87 -3.31 6.78 20.68
CA THR A 87 -3.79 8.11 21.07
C THR A 87 -5.12 8.43 20.38
N ALA A 88 -5.90 9.33 20.97
CA ALA A 88 -7.17 9.82 20.42
C ALA A 88 -6.97 11.10 19.60
N GLU A 89 -5.88 11.17 18.85
CA GLU A 89 -5.58 12.28 17.96
C GLU A 89 -6.33 12.11 16.63
N GLU A 90 -6.30 13.15 15.80
CA GLU A 90 -6.84 13.07 14.44
C GLU A 90 -5.91 12.23 13.56
N HIS A 91 -6.51 11.29 12.83
CA HIS A 91 -5.82 10.38 11.92
C HIS A 91 -6.37 10.54 10.52
N ILE A 92 -5.46 10.50 9.54
CA ILE A 92 -5.80 10.49 8.11
C ILE A 92 -5.55 9.08 7.59
N ILE A 93 -6.64 8.38 7.30
CA ILE A 93 -6.60 7.05 6.70
C ILE A 93 -6.61 7.22 5.19
N VAL A 94 -5.73 6.48 4.52
CA VAL A 94 -5.67 6.40 3.06
C VAL A 94 -5.83 4.96 2.62
N ILE A 95 -6.83 4.68 1.79
CA ILE A 95 -7.16 3.33 1.33
C ILE A 95 -7.02 3.29 -0.19
N LYS A 96 -6.18 2.39 -0.67
CA LYS A 96 -6.07 2.03 -2.07
C LYS A 96 -6.75 0.70 -2.28
N VAL A 97 -7.76 0.64 -3.14
CA VAL A 97 -8.51 -0.60 -3.41
C VAL A 97 -8.64 -0.83 -4.91
N GLN A 98 -8.37 -2.05 -5.35
CA GLN A 98 -8.48 -2.45 -6.74
C GLN A 98 -9.87 -2.99 -7.05
N GLN A 99 -10.38 -2.68 -8.25
CA GLN A 99 -11.61 -3.26 -8.81
C GLN A 99 -12.81 -3.10 -7.87
N ALA A 100 -12.89 -1.96 -7.17
CA ALA A 100 -14.03 -1.59 -6.36
C ALA A 100 -15.05 -0.82 -7.20
N ASP A 101 -16.30 -1.27 -7.13
CA ASP A 101 -17.45 -0.65 -7.79
C ASP A 101 -18.26 0.23 -6.81
N GLY A 102 -17.96 0.13 -5.51
CA GLY A 102 -18.70 0.82 -4.46
C GLY A 102 -18.12 0.62 -3.08
N ILE A 103 -18.52 1.51 -2.16
CA ILE A 103 -18.11 1.51 -0.76
C ILE A 103 -19.34 1.71 0.15
N MET A 104 -19.36 0.95 1.23
CA MET A 104 -20.28 1.11 2.35
C MET A 104 -19.48 1.47 3.61
N LEU A 105 -19.95 2.51 4.30
CA LEU A 105 -19.31 3.07 5.47
C LEU A 105 -20.18 2.74 6.71
N PRO A 106 -20.03 1.55 7.31
CA PRO A 106 -20.79 1.21 8.51
C PRO A 106 -20.35 2.14 9.63
N GLY A 107 -21.32 2.83 10.25
CA GLY A 107 -21.16 3.89 11.26
C GLY A 107 -19.76 4.02 11.86
N ILE A 108 -18.95 4.90 11.26
CA ILE A 108 -17.58 5.16 11.70
C ILE A 108 -17.63 6.34 12.67
N GLU A 109 -17.05 6.15 13.86
CA GLU A 109 -17.03 7.20 14.89
C GLU A 109 -15.98 8.28 14.60
N GLY A 110 -16.34 9.53 14.88
CA GLY A 110 -15.40 10.65 14.87
C GLY A 110 -14.92 11.07 13.49
N VAL A 111 -15.61 10.70 12.41
CA VAL A 111 -15.28 11.14 11.05
C VAL A 111 -15.56 12.63 10.88
N SER A 112 -14.54 13.38 10.47
CA SER A 112 -14.63 14.80 10.14
C SER A 112 -14.72 15.02 8.63
N ARG A 113 -14.08 14.17 7.83
CA ARG A 113 -14.08 14.26 6.37
C ARG A 113 -13.96 12.90 5.70
N ILE A 114 -14.60 12.77 4.54
CA ILE A 114 -14.45 11.65 3.61
C ILE A 114 -14.20 12.23 2.23
N ASP A 115 -13.13 11.79 1.58
CA ASP A 115 -12.79 12.12 0.21
C ASP A 115 -12.87 10.87 -0.67
N LEU A 116 -13.71 10.96 -1.70
CA LEU A 116 -13.99 9.92 -2.69
C LEU A 116 -13.81 10.46 -4.11
N SER A 117 -13.11 11.59 -4.31
CA SER A 117 -12.96 12.19 -5.65
C SER A 117 -12.28 11.27 -6.65
N ASP A 118 -11.42 10.38 -6.12
CA ASP A 118 -10.60 9.43 -6.86
C ASP A 118 -11.14 8.00 -6.72
N PHE A 119 -12.44 7.86 -6.39
CA PHE A 119 -13.16 6.61 -6.34
C PHE A 119 -14.00 6.35 -7.61
#